data_AF-A0A0C2ZHC2-F1
#
_entry.id   AF-A0A0C2ZHC2-F1
#
_cell.length_a   1.000
_cell.length_b   1.000
_cell.length_c   1.000
_cell.angle_alpha   90.00
_cell.angle_beta   90.00
_cell.angle_gamma   90.00
#
_symmetry.space_group_name_H-M   'P 1'
#
loop_
_entity.id
_entity.type
_entity.pdbx_description
1 polymer ?
#
loop_
_entity_poly.entity_id
_entity_poly.type
_entity_poly.pdbx_seq_one_letter_code
_entity_poly.pdbx_strand_id
1 'polypeptide(L)'
;MSLAHKLYKIGQLVSKEEIKEIIEVNEFDNLDTYRTLQIDFKDGVATLKENAIESSKTMFTKKIGGTRNSYYLYPNFEYQKEKDLLKKFKEAVAYTFKNSIMVYANEANQKLAQPVWDYIQSYKEDVLGLSSYGIGNYFLIVTINGKTLFELMPEVWDNYYDNFVDAHISKEVKNVNIPELKEQIDFITHQKELCGYNPNVKFFTMDNYHKALKPQIINKLPLSKESAKAIKKGWMYAMTHLKFYHKGLEYIIIPSMVNYNEEMYKELLKFLKKSGDKESLASREDSFIRRLSKQIEEFNQDKINSISLDILFTEVNLTNLSVKIFATLEDVLPSRIRNLVRSMQDMKISDNNFIDKSLKDYIYLKDYFGTTESFSQATKSKELDNKVKQERITLAKILLGYEKIKYEELLKRFEHHRETHYNFKDKKVEKRLIDSKNNDAKVKKWLEYPNNFSNQEDRILQFLNDINAIQKKENNK
;
A
#
# COMPACT_ATOMS: atom_id res chain seq x y z
N MET A 1 7.78 -9.04 -7.42
CA MET A 1 6.82 -9.94 -6.71
C MET A 1 5.40 -9.59 -7.11
N SER A 2 4.50 -10.57 -7.27
CA SER A 2 3.08 -10.29 -7.54
C SER A 2 2.41 -9.61 -6.34
N LEU A 3 1.33 -8.86 -6.57
CA LEU A 3 0.57 -8.20 -5.50
C LEU A 3 0.04 -9.19 -4.45
N ALA A 4 -0.43 -10.37 -4.89
CA ALA A 4 -0.86 -11.45 -4.00
C ALA A 4 0.25 -11.88 -3.04
N HIS A 5 1.49 -12.03 -3.52
CA HIS A 5 2.63 -12.39 -2.68
C HIS A 5 2.99 -11.28 -1.67
N LYS A 6 2.92 -10.01 -2.08
CA LYS A 6 3.16 -8.87 -1.17
C LYS A 6 2.12 -8.83 -0.06
N LEU A 7 0.85 -9.02 -0.39
CA LEU A 7 -0.23 -9.02 0.59
C LEU A 7 -0.20 -10.24 1.50
N TYR A 8 0.18 -11.40 0.98
CA TYR A 8 0.47 -12.56 1.82
C TYR A 8 1.54 -12.22 2.86
N LYS A 9 2.67 -11.61 2.45
CA LYS A 9 3.74 -11.21 3.38
C LYS A 9 3.27 -10.22 4.45
N ILE A 10 2.46 -9.23 4.08
CA ILE A 10 1.84 -8.32 5.06
C ILE A 10 0.94 -9.13 5.99
N GLY A 11 0.03 -9.95 5.45
CA GLY A 11 -0.96 -10.68 6.22
C GLY A 11 -0.40 -11.74 7.17
N GLN A 12 0.80 -12.27 6.91
CA GLN A 12 1.53 -13.11 7.87
C GLN A 12 1.93 -12.34 9.13
N LEU A 13 2.15 -11.02 9.02
CA LEU A 13 2.57 -10.16 10.13
C LEU A 13 1.42 -9.49 10.87
N VAL A 14 0.25 -9.42 10.24
CA VAL A 14 -0.95 -8.81 10.82
C VAL A 14 -1.60 -9.77 11.82
N SER A 15 -1.72 -9.32 13.06
CA SER A 15 -2.29 -10.10 14.15
C SER A 15 -3.83 -10.17 14.07
N LYS A 16 -4.43 -11.06 14.85
CA LYS A 16 -5.89 -11.16 14.98
C LYS A 16 -6.47 -9.88 15.58
N GLU A 17 -5.81 -9.31 16.57
CA GLU A 17 -6.19 -8.08 17.27
C GLU A 17 -6.15 -6.87 16.32
N GLU A 18 -5.14 -6.79 15.44
CA GLU A 18 -5.10 -5.73 14.42
C GLU A 18 -6.26 -5.85 13.43
N ILE A 19 -6.67 -7.06 13.05
CA ILE A 19 -7.89 -7.25 12.22
C ILE A 19 -9.14 -6.84 12.99
N LYS A 20 -9.20 -7.12 14.29
CA LYS A 20 -10.31 -6.69 15.16
C LYS A 20 -10.41 -5.16 15.16
N GLU A 21 -9.30 -4.46 15.42
CA GLU A 21 -9.20 -2.99 15.37
C GLU A 21 -9.66 -2.44 14.01
N ILE A 22 -9.29 -3.10 12.91
CA ILE A 22 -9.69 -2.66 11.56
C ILE A 22 -11.20 -2.77 11.33
N ILE A 23 -11.87 -3.82 11.83
CA ILE A 23 -13.31 -4.02 11.61
C ILE A 23 -14.18 -3.34 12.64
N GLU A 24 -13.67 -3.07 13.84
CA GLU A 24 -14.39 -2.43 14.93
C GLU A 24 -14.60 -0.94 14.63
N VAL A 25 -15.73 -0.39 15.07
CA VAL A 25 -16.05 1.03 14.95
C VAL A 25 -16.09 1.60 16.36
N ASN A 26 -15.05 2.39 16.68
CA ASN A 26 -14.89 3.03 17.99
C ASN A 26 -15.14 4.54 17.95
N GLU A 27 -15.25 5.13 16.75
CA GLU A 27 -15.47 6.55 16.54
C GLU A 27 -16.77 6.74 15.77
N PHE A 28 -17.64 7.59 16.31
CA PHE A 28 -18.94 7.94 15.71
C PHE A 28 -19.05 9.46 15.58
N ASP A 29 -19.50 9.92 14.42
CA ASP A 29 -19.69 11.34 14.17
C ASP A 29 -20.91 11.85 14.95
N ASN A 30 -20.81 12.99 15.65
CA ASN A 30 -21.95 13.63 16.34
C ASN A 30 -22.65 12.73 17.37
N LEU A 31 -21.90 12.01 18.21
CA LEU A 31 -22.40 11.12 19.29
C LEU A 31 -23.59 11.71 20.06
N ASP A 32 -23.54 13.00 20.41
CA ASP A 32 -24.58 13.70 21.19
C ASP A 32 -25.95 13.76 20.49
N THR A 33 -26.02 13.45 19.20
CA THR A 33 -27.25 13.48 18.41
C THR A 33 -27.97 12.12 18.35
N TYR A 34 -27.33 11.05 18.82
CA TYR A 34 -27.87 9.69 18.71
C TYR A 34 -28.82 9.35 19.85
N ARG A 35 -29.92 8.68 19.50
CA ARG A 35 -30.77 7.97 20.47
C ARG A 35 -30.46 6.49 20.45
N THR A 36 -30.22 5.92 21.62
CA THR A 36 -29.96 4.47 21.74
C THR A 36 -31.28 3.73 21.89
N LEU A 37 -31.55 2.81 20.98
CA LEU A 37 -32.72 1.95 20.91
C LEU A 37 -32.29 0.51 21.18
N GLN A 38 -32.61 0.00 22.37
CA GLN A 38 -32.36 -1.37 22.76
C GLN A 38 -33.61 -2.21 22.50
N ILE A 39 -33.50 -3.25 21.68
CA ILE A 39 -34.50 -4.30 21.56
C ILE A 39 -34.05 -5.49 22.41
N ASP A 40 -34.70 -5.65 23.56
CA ASP A 40 -34.36 -6.66 24.55
C ASP A 40 -35.33 -7.83 24.49
N PHE A 41 -34.78 -9.03 24.36
CA PHE A 41 -35.50 -10.29 24.35
C PHE A 41 -35.38 -10.94 25.73
N LYS A 42 -36.48 -10.97 26.47
CA LYS A 42 -36.55 -11.57 27.80
C LYS A 42 -37.73 -12.53 27.88
N ASP A 43 -37.47 -13.78 28.27
CA ASP A 43 -38.48 -14.83 28.42
C ASP A 43 -39.39 -14.99 27.18
N GLY A 44 -38.81 -14.86 25.98
CA GLY A 44 -39.52 -14.96 24.70
C GLY A 44 -40.30 -13.70 24.27
N VAL A 45 -40.26 -12.63 25.07
CA VAL A 45 -40.92 -11.35 24.77
C VAL A 45 -39.87 -10.32 24.38
N ALA A 46 -40.11 -9.64 23.24
CA ALA A 46 -39.29 -8.52 22.79
C ALA A 46 -39.85 -7.20 23.32
N THR A 47 -38.99 -6.33 23.85
CA THR A 47 -39.34 -4.98 24.31
C THR A 47 -38.36 -3.95 23.76
N LEU A 48 -38.87 -2.78 23.38
CA LEU A 48 -38.04 -1.65 22.97
C LEU A 48 -37.82 -0.70 24.16
N LYS A 49 -36.57 -0.35 24.45
CA LYS A 49 -36.17 0.60 25.49
C LYS A 49 -35.26 1.67 24.91
N GLU A 50 -35.46 2.91 25.33
CA GLU A 50 -34.55 4.02 25.01
C GLU A 50 -33.45 4.16 26.06
N ASN A 51 -32.24 4.54 25.63
CA ASN A 51 -31.10 4.96 26.46
C ASN A 51 -30.63 3.93 27.52
N ALA A 52 -30.88 2.64 27.31
CA ALA A 52 -30.72 1.63 28.35
C ALA A 52 -29.35 0.91 28.39
N ILE A 53 -28.49 1.07 27.37
CA ILE A 53 -27.18 0.40 27.31
C ILE A 53 -26.05 1.39 27.03
N GLU A 54 -24.96 1.25 27.78
CA GLU A 54 -23.70 1.91 27.49
C GLU A 54 -23.08 1.33 26.21
N SER A 55 -22.78 2.20 25.25
CA SER A 55 -22.14 1.84 23.98
C SER A 55 -20.79 1.11 24.17
N SER A 56 -20.11 1.31 25.30
CA SER A 56 -18.86 0.62 25.66
C SER A 56 -18.99 -0.90 25.80
N LYS A 57 -20.21 -1.43 26.02
CA LYS A 57 -20.49 -2.87 26.14
C LYS A 57 -20.92 -3.51 24.83
N THR A 58 -21.02 -2.71 23.77
CA THR A 58 -21.43 -3.14 22.44
C THR A 58 -20.28 -3.10 21.46
N MET A 59 -20.11 -4.15 20.67
CA MET A 59 -19.18 -4.15 19.55
C MET A 59 -19.91 -3.69 18.28
N PHE A 60 -19.65 -2.47 17.83
CA PHE A 60 -20.02 -2.02 16.49
C PHE A 60 -18.93 -2.42 15.50
N THR A 61 -19.34 -2.81 14.29
CA THR A 61 -18.40 -3.22 13.25
C THR A 61 -18.69 -2.51 11.94
N LYS A 62 -17.70 -2.44 11.06
CA LYS A 62 -17.91 -2.10 9.65
C LYS A 62 -18.71 -3.21 8.98
N LYS A 63 -19.41 -2.89 7.90
CA LYS A 63 -20.06 -3.91 7.07
C LYS A 63 -19.03 -4.88 6.52
N ILE A 64 -19.30 -6.16 6.70
CA ILE A 64 -18.55 -7.29 6.20
C ILE A 64 -19.29 -7.86 4.99
N GLY A 65 -18.57 -8.33 3.96
CA GLY A 65 -19.15 -8.90 2.74
C GLY A 65 -19.26 -7.92 1.56
N GLY A 66 -19.92 -8.33 0.48
CA GLY A 66 -20.08 -7.56 -0.75
C GLY A 66 -21.36 -6.70 -0.80
N THR A 67 -21.50 -5.81 -1.78
CA THR A 67 -22.56 -4.77 -1.85
C THR A 67 -23.98 -5.29 -1.67
N ARG A 68 -24.34 -6.43 -2.25
CA ARG A 68 -25.69 -7.04 -2.13
C ARG A 68 -25.84 -7.98 -0.95
N ASN A 69 -24.74 -8.46 -0.38
CA ASN A 69 -24.72 -9.48 0.68
C ASN A 69 -23.88 -9.01 1.88
N SER A 70 -23.96 -7.72 2.21
CA SER A 70 -23.18 -7.16 3.32
C SER A 70 -23.98 -7.23 4.62
N TYR A 71 -23.30 -7.55 5.71
CA TYR A 71 -23.87 -7.69 7.05
C TYR A 71 -22.85 -7.22 8.09
N TYR A 72 -23.27 -7.07 9.34
CA TYR A 72 -22.38 -6.70 10.45
C TYR A 72 -22.00 -7.95 11.26
N LEU A 73 -20.91 -7.92 12.03
CA LEU A 73 -20.55 -9.07 12.85
C LEU A 73 -21.57 -9.29 13.98
N TYR A 74 -22.06 -8.21 14.56
CA TYR A 74 -23.17 -8.21 15.51
C TYR A 74 -24.28 -7.32 14.95
N PRO A 75 -25.57 -7.59 15.26
CA PRO A 75 -26.70 -6.78 14.80
C PRO A 75 -26.81 -5.44 15.57
N ASN A 76 -25.71 -4.70 15.65
CA ASN A 76 -25.59 -3.36 16.20
C ASN A 76 -25.43 -2.39 15.03
N PHE A 77 -26.33 -1.42 14.92
CA PHE A 77 -26.39 -0.52 13.77
C PHE A 77 -26.30 0.94 14.17
N GLU A 78 -25.46 1.68 13.47
CA GLU A 78 -25.49 3.13 13.42
C GLU A 78 -26.34 3.58 12.23
N TYR A 79 -27.36 4.38 12.50
CA TYR A 79 -28.22 4.98 11.49
C TYR A 79 -28.15 6.50 11.56
N GLN A 80 -27.86 7.14 10.42
CA GLN A 80 -27.80 8.60 10.28
C GLN A 80 -28.97 9.09 9.43
N LYS A 81 -29.76 10.03 9.97
CA LYS A 81 -30.95 10.62 9.31
C LYS A 81 -31.93 9.57 8.78
N GLU A 82 -32.06 8.46 9.50
CA GLU A 82 -32.91 7.34 9.10
C GLU A 82 -34.39 7.70 9.30
N LYS A 83 -35.24 7.24 8.38
CA LYS A 83 -36.67 7.57 8.34
C LYS A 83 -37.57 6.35 8.57
N ASP A 84 -37.04 5.14 8.45
CA ASP A 84 -37.82 3.90 8.51
C ASP A 84 -37.08 2.81 9.31
N LEU A 85 -37.14 2.93 10.63
CA LEU A 85 -36.55 1.93 11.54
C LEU A 85 -37.24 0.56 11.44
N LEU A 86 -38.54 0.53 11.12
CA LEU A 86 -39.29 -0.71 10.94
C LEU A 86 -38.69 -1.54 9.79
N LYS A 87 -38.44 -0.91 8.65
CA LYS A 87 -37.77 -1.55 7.51
C LYS A 87 -36.36 -2.00 7.88
N LYS A 88 -35.59 -1.18 8.58
CA LYS A 88 -34.24 -1.55 9.03
C LYS A 88 -34.22 -2.76 9.94
N PHE A 89 -35.17 -2.87 10.86
CA PHE A 89 -35.31 -4.04 11.71
C PHE A 89 -35.68 -5.29 10.89
N LYS A 90 -36.68 -5.20 10.01
CA LYS A 90 -37.12 -6.34 9.19
C LYS A 90 -36.08 -6.80 8.18
N GLU A 91 -35.29 -5.90 7.62
CA GLU A 91 -34.33 -6.22 6.56
C GLU A 91 -32.91 -6.39 7.12
N ALA A 92 -32.33 -5.32 7.69
CA ALA A 92 -30.90 -5.28 8.02
C ALA A 92 -30.56 -6.09 9.28
N VAL A 93 -31.37 -5.98 10.34
CA VAL A 93 -31.19 -6.75 11.58
C VAL A 93 -31.40 -8.24 11.28
N ALA A 94 -32.50 -8.59 10.63
CA ALA A 94 -32.78 -9.98 10.22
C ALA A 94 -31.65 -10.57 9.37
N TYR A 95 -31.20 -9.84 8.35
CA TYR A 95 -30.13 -10.30 7.46
C TYR A 95 -28.80 -10.48 8.21
N THR A 96 -28.48 -9.59 9.13
CA THR A 96 -27.27 -9.69 9.96
C THR A 96 -27.34 -10.87 10.93
N PHE A 97 -28.48 -11.07 11.58
CA PHE A 97 -28.68 -12.18 12.49
C PHE A 97 -28.51 -13.53 11.79
N LYS A 98 -29.11 -13.67 10.60
CA LYS A 98 -29.02 -14.87 9.77
C LYS A 98 -27.59 -15.18 9.31
N ASN A 99 -26.85 -14.17 8.84
CA ASN A 99 -25.55 -14.39 8.19
C ASN A 99 -24.36 -14.28 9.15
N SER A 100 -24.59 -13.84 10.39
CA SER A 100 -23.55 -13.74 11.41
C SER A 100 -23.85 -14.60 12.63
N ILE A 101 -24.84 -14.23 13.45
CA ILE A 101 -25.11 -14.91 14.73
C ILE A 101 -25.44 -16.38 14.51
N MET A 102 -26.35 -16.69 13.57
CA MET A 102 -26.74 -18.06 13.26
C MET A 102 -25.66 -18.88 12.55
N VAL A 103 -24.55 -18.26 12.12
CA VAL A 103 -23.45 -18.91 11.41
C VAL A 103 -22.25 -19.12 12.32
N TYR A 104 -21.87 -18.10 13.09
CA TYR A 104 -20.62 -18.06 13.84
C TYR A 104 -20.80 -18.25 15.35
N ALA A 105 -22.02 -18.23 15.91
CA ALA A 105 -22.19 -18.61 17.31
C ALA A 105 -22.02 -20.14 17.48
N ASN A 106 -21.58 -20.58 18.65
CA ASN A 106 -21.52 -22.02 18.95
C ASN A 106 -22.93 -22.61 19.09
N GLU A 107 -23.08 -23.93 18.96
CA GLU A 107 -24.40 -24.60 18.94
C GLU A 107 -25.30 -24.24 20.14
N ALA A 108 -24.74 -24.14 21.34
CA ALA A 108 -25.49 -23.74 22.54
C ALA A 108 -26.00 -22.29 22.44
N ASN A 109 -25.17 -21.38 21.93
CA ASN A 109 -25.53 -19.97 21.74
C ASN A 109 -26.47 -19.77 20.54
N GLN A 110 -26.38 -20.61 19.50
CA GLN A 110 -27.37 -20.65 18.42
C GLN A 110 -28.75 -21.07 18.96
N LYS A 111 -28.82 -22.05 19.86
CA LYS A 111 -30.09 -22.42 20.54
C LYS A 111 -30.66 -21.28 21.35
N LEU A 112 -29.82 -20.48 22.02
CA LEU A 112 -30.23 -19.28 22.74
C LEU A 112 -30.71 -18.16 21.78
N ALA A 113 -30.07 -18.01 20.62
CA ALA A 113 -30.41 -17.03 19.60
C ALA A 113 -31.64 -17.42 18.75
N GLN A 114 -31.98 -18.70 18.67
CA GLN A 114 -33.04 -19.21 17.80
C GLN A 114 -34.40 -18.55 18.06
N PRO A 115 -34.89 -18.39 19.31
CA PRO A 115 -36.16 -17.70 19.57
C PRO A 115 -36.15 -16.24 19.11
N VAL A 116 -35.01 -15.56 19.20
CA VAL A 116 -34.83 -14.19 18.70
C VAL A 116 -34.94 -14.15 17.19
N TRP A 117 -34.28 -15.10 16.51
CA TRP A 117 -34.36 -15.24 15.06
C TRP A 117 -35.79 -15.52 14.57
N ASP A 118 -36.49 -16.45 15.23
CA ASP A 118 -37.87 -16.82 14.90
C ASP A 118 -38.83 -15.63 15.09
N TYR A 119 -38.63 -14.84 16.15
CA TYR A 119 -39.37 -13.60 16.36
C TYR A 119 -39.14 -12.60 15.24
N ILE A 120 -37.88 -12.33 14.88
CA ILE A 120 -37.55 -11.36 13.82
C ILE A 120 -38.12 -11.81 12.47
N GLN A 121 -38.04 -13.11 12.13
CA GLN A 121 -38.61 -13.64 10.89
C GLN A 121 -40.14 -13.51 10.81
N SER A 122 -40.83 -13.70 11.94
CA SER A 122 -42.29 -13.66 12.01
C SER A 122 -42.85 -12.26 12.28
N TYR A 123 -41.99 -11.26 12.48
CA TYR A 123 -42.37 -9.88 12.79
C TYR A 123 -43.15 -9.22 11.63
N LYS A 124 -44.48 -9.26 11.71
CA LYS A 124 -45.38 -8.67 10.71
C LYS A 124 -45.94 -7.32 11.16
N GLU A 125 -46.50 -7.28 12.35
CA GLU A 125 -47.09 -6.10 12.98
C GLU A 125 -46.05 -5.32 13.77
N ASP A 126 -46.17 -4.00 13.83
CA ASP A 126 -45.20 -3.15 14.52
C ASP A 126 -45.44 -3.08 16.04
N VAL A 127 -45.33 -4.22 16.70
CA VAL A 127 -45.55 -4.37 18.15
C VAL A 127 -44.52 -3.58 18.98
N LEU A 128 -43.31 -3.36 18.44
CA LEU A 128 -42.25 -2.58 19.06
C LEU A 128 -42.42 -1.05 18.83
N GLY A 129 -43.39 -0.62 18.04
CA GLY A 129 -43.64 0.80 17.75
C GLY A 129 -42.52 1.50 16.97
N LEU A 130 -41.74 0.77 16.18
CA LEU A 130 -40.60 1.30 15.40
C LEU A 130 -41.01 2.33 14.34
N SER A 131 -42.24 2.26 13.83
CA SER A 131 -42.83 3.20 12.87
C SER A 131 -43.14 4.58 13.46
N SER A 132 -43.19 4.68 14.79
CA SER A 132 -43.45 5.96 15.48
C SER A 132 -42.22 6.89 15.49
N TYR A 133 -41.04 6.37 15.19
CA TYR A 133 -39.80 7.13 15.17
C TYR A 133 -39.67 7.94 13.87
N GLY A 134 -39.52 9.26 14.02
CA GLY A 134 -39.30 10.18 12.91
C GLY A 134 -37.88 10.10 12.32
N ILE A 135 -37.52 11.12 11.56
CA ILE A 135 -36.17 11.22 10.98
C ILE A 135 -35.16 11.50 12.10
N GLY A 136 -34.14 10.67 12.26
CA GLY A 136 -33.18 10.84 13.35
C GLY A 136 -31.90 10.02 13.22
N ASN A 137 -31.02 10.21 14.20
CA ASN A 137 -29.80 9.42 14.37
C ASN A 137 -30.03 8.39 15.48
N TYR A 138 -29.79 7.11 15.17
CA TYR A 138 -30.15 6.01 16.05
C TYR A 138 -29.01 5.01 16.17
N PHE A 139 -28.79 4.54 17.39
CA PHE A 139 -28.08 3.28 17.64
C PHE A 139 -29.10 2.20 17.92
N LEU A 140 -29.19 1.20 17.03
CA LEU A 140 -30.10 0.06 17.22
C LEU A 140 -29.29 -1.14 17.71
N ILE A 141 -29.61 -1.65 18.91
CA ILE A 141 -28.87 -2.71 19.60
C ILE A 141 -29.85 -3.84 19.97
N VAL A 142 -29.44 -5.08 19.74
CA VAL A 142 -30.20 -6.28 20.13
C VAL A 142 -29.56 -6.94 21.35
N THR A 143 -30.37 -7.25 22.36
CA THR A 143 -29.93 -7.93 23.59
C THR A 143 -30.81 -9.11 23.96
N ILE A 144 -30.24 -10.03 24.75
CA ILE A 144 -30.98 -11.15 25.34
C ILE A 144 -30.80 -11.07 26.85
N ASN A 145 -31.90 -11.02 27.59
CA ASN A 145 -31.92 -10.87 29.04
C ASN A 145 -31.06 -9.70 29.55
N GLY A 146 -31.09 -8.57 28.84
CA GLY A 146 -30.34 -7.36 29.16
C GLY A 146 -28.84 -7.40 28.85
N LYS A 147 -28.31 -8.51 28.30
CA LYS A 147 -26.90 -8.63 27.88
C LYS A 147 -26.75 -8.47 26.38
N THR A 148 -25.67 -7.83 25.94
CA THR A 148 -25.39 -7.70 24.51
C THR A 148 -25.01 -9.05 23.93
N LEU A 149 -25.24 -9.22 22.62
CA LEU A 149 -24.81 -10.45 21.92
C LEU A 149 -23.30 -10.62 21.95
N PHE A 150 -22.53 -9.53 22.05
CA PHE A 150 -21.08 -9.59 22.21
C PHE A 150 -20.68 -10.14 23.59
N GLU A 151 -21.38 -9.77 24.66
CA GLU A 151 -21.15 -10.33 26.00
C GLU A 151 -21.55 -11.80 26.10
N LEU A 152 -22.64 -12.19 25.43
CA LEU A 152 -23.17 -13.56 25.47
C LEU A 152 -22.44 -14.52 24.53
N MET A 153 -21.99 -14.00 23.38
CA MET A 153 -21.47 -14.79 22.27
C MET A 153 -20.13 -14.21 21.75
N PRO A 154 -19.13 -13.94 22.61
CA PRO A 154 -17.87 -13.34 22.18
C PRO A 154 -17.12 -14.21 21.16
N GLU A 155 -17.39 -15.52 21.14
CA GLU A 155 -16.79 -16.46 20.20
C GLU A 155 -17.20 -16.22 18.74
N VAL A 156 -18.29 -15.48 18.48
CA VAL A 156 -18.71 -15.10 17.12
C VAL A 156 -17.56 -14.40 16.38
N TRP A 157 -16.77 -13.57 17.09
CA TRP A 157 -15.58 -12.95 16.53
C TRP A 157 -14.52 -13.98 16.14
N ASP A 158 -14.22 -14.92 17.03
CA ASP A 158 -13.19 -15.93 16.81
C ASP A 158 -13.57 -16.86 15.65
N ASN A 159 -14.81 -17.33 15.65
CA ASN A 159 -15.36 -18.19 14.60
C ASN A 159 -15.46 -17.48 13.25
N TYR A 160 -15.77 -16.19 13.23
CA TYR A 160 -15.69 -15.37 12.01
C TYR A 160 -14.25 -15.24 11.51
N TYR A 161 -13.29 -14.97 12.41
CA TYR A 161 -11.87 -14.88 12.04
C TYR A 161 -11.31 -16.21 11.52
N ASP A 162 -11.78 -17.34 12.02
CA ASP A 162 -11.34 -18.66 11.55
C ASP A 162 -11.98 -19.07 10.23
N ASN A 163 -13.13 -18.49 9.90
CA ASN A 163 -13.83 -18.65 8.63
C ASN A 163 -13.79 -17.39 7.77
N PHE A 164 -12.70 -16.62 7.91
CA PHE A 164 -12.54 -15.30 7.29
C PHE A 164 -12.58 -15.31 5.76
N VAL A 165 -12.38 -16.47 5.13
CA VAL A 165 -12.36 -16.64 3.67
C VAL A 165 -13.28 -17.79 3.27
N ASP A 166 -14.01 -17.57 2.19
CA ASP A 166 -14.97 -18.55 1.67
C ASP A 166 -14.30 -19.41 0.60
N ALA A 167 -14.64 -20.70 0.59
CA ALA A 167 -14.36 -21.53 -0.57
C ALA A 167 -15.27 -21.14 -1.74
N HIS A 168 -14.75 -21.22 -2.97
CA HIS A 168 -15.57 -21.05 -4.17
C HIS A 168 -16.66 -22.13 -4.21
N ILE A 169 -17.88 -21.75 -4.59
CA ILE A 169 -19.03 -22.67 -4.65
C ILE A 169 -19.20 -23.16 -6.09
N SER A 170 -19.09 -24.47 -6.31
CA SER A 170 -19.28 -25.09 -7.63
C SER A 170 -20.77 -25.18 -7.99
N LYS A 171 -21.62 -25.56 -7.03
CA LYS A 171 -23.08 -25.69 -7.17
C LYS A 171 -23.79 -25.47 -5.83
N GLU A 172 -25.03 -24.99 -5.90
CA GLU A 172 -25.97 -24.96 -4.79
C GLU A 172 -26.96 -26.11 -4.99
N VAL A 173 -27.02 -27.06 -4.05
CA VAL A 173 -27.94 -28.20 -4.11
C VAL A 173 -28.80 -28.17 -2.85
N LYS A 174 -30.12 -27.98 -2.99
CA LYS A 174 -31.06 -27.91 -1.87
C LYS A 174 -30.64 -26.91 -0.77
N ASN A 175 -30.23 -25.69 -1.16
CA ASN A 175 -29.70 -24.64 -0.26
C ASN A 175 -28.39 -25.02 0.48
N VAL A 176 -27.70 -26.08 0.05
CA VAL A 176 -26.36 -26.44 0.54
C VAL A 176 -25.34 -26.01 -0.51
N ASN A 177 -24.43 -25.14 -0.10
CA ASN A 177 -23.31 -24.69 -0.93
C ASN A 177 -22.22 -25.76 -0.96
N ILE A 178 -21.91 -26.29 -2.15
CA ILE A 178 -20.85 -27.28 -2.32
C ILE A 178 -19.55 -26.57 -2.72
N PRO A 179 -18.50 -26.59 -1.87
CA PRO A 179 -17.25 -25.94 -2.19
C PRO A 179 -16.49 -26.68 -3.29
N GLU A 180 -15.86 -25.95 -4.20
CA GLU A 180 -15.01 -26.45 -5.27
C GLU A 180 -13.55 -26.51 -4.82
N LEU A 181 -13.26 -27.45 -3.93
CA LEU A 181 -11.90 -27.66 -3.42
C LEU A 181 -11.20 -28.74 -4.25
N LYS A 182 -9.94 -28.47 -4.64
CA LYS A 182 -9.11 -29.40 -5.42
C LYS A 182 -7.70 -29.43 -4.84
N GLU A 183 -7.12 -30.61 -4.74
CA GLU A 183 -5.68 -30.73 -4.47
C GLU A 183 -4.89 -30.12 -5.62
N GLN A 184 -4.18 -29.03 -5.35
CA GLN A 184 -3.36 -28.30 -6.33
C GLN A 184 -2.12 -27.74 -5.64
N ILE A 185 -1.22 -27.16 -6.43
CA ILE A 185 -0.08 -26.43 -5.88
C ILE A 185 -0.56 -25.03 -5.52
N ASP A 186 -0.48 -24.67 -4.24
CA ASP A 186 -0.81 -23.32 -3.78
C ASP A 186 0.11 -22.29 -4.46
N PHE A 187 -0.49 -21.23 -5.01
CA PHE A 187 0.21 -20.23 -5.79
C PHE A 187 1.28 -19.47 -4.99
N ILE A 188 1.13 -19.38 -3.66
CA ILE A 188 1.99 -18.59 -2.79
C ILE A 188 3.05 -19.46 -2.13
N THR A 189 2.66 -20.57 -1.52
CA THR A 189 3.58 -21.45 -0.76
C THR A 189 4.28 -22.46 -1.65
N HIS A 190 3.76 -22.70 -2.86
CA HIS A 190 4.20 -23.74 -3.78
C HIS A 190 4.12 -25.16 -3.19
N GLN A 191 3.30 -25.34 -2.15
CA GLN A 191 3.04 -26.64 -1.54
C GLN A 191 1.77 -27.27 -2.12
N LYS A 192 1.72 -28.61 -2.14
CA LYS A 192 0.53 -29.34 -2.56
C LYS A 192 -0.48 -29.32 -1.42
N GLU A 193 -1.58 -28.59 -1.62
CA GLU A 193 -2.60 -28.34 -0.61
C GLU A 193 -4.01 -28.39 -1.21
N LEU A 194 -5.03 -28.38 -0.35
CA LEU A 194 -6.42 -28.26 -0.77
C LEU A 194 -6.73 -26.79 -1.11
N CYS A 195 -6.80 -26.48 -2.40
CA CYS A 195 -7.00 -25.13 -2.92
C CYS A 195 -8.44 -24.89 -3.40
N GLY A 196 -8.83 -23.61 -3.48
CA GLY A 196 -10.16 -23.17 -3.92
C GLY A 196 -10.76 -22.06 -3.08
N TYR A 197 -9.97 -21.44 -2.19
CA TYR A 197 -10.42 -20.36 -1.31
C TYR A 197 -10.27 -19.00 -1.98
N ASN A 198 -11.26 -18.13 -1.75
CA ASN A 198 -11.25 -16.76 -2.25
C ASN A 198 -10.84 -15.79 -1.12
N PRO A 199 -9.75 -15.02 -1.28
CA PRO A 199 -9.36 -14.01 -0.30
C PRO A 199 -10.33 -12.81 -0.28
N ASN A 200 -11.36 -12.80 -1.14
CA ASN A 200 -12.38 -11.77 -1.28
C ASN A 200 -11.78 -10.38 -1.55
N VAL A 201 -10.66 -10.34 -2.27
CA VAL A 201 -10.01 -9.08 -2.65
C VAL A 201 -10.35 -8.71 -4.09
N LYS A 202 -10.97 -7.53 -4.25
CA LYS A 202 -11.48 -7.03 -5.53
C LYS A 202 -10.40 -6.22 -6.26
N PHE A 203 -9.35 -6.88 -6.76
CA PHE A 203 -8.24 -6.19 -7.44
C PHE A 203 -8.60 -5.61 -8.79
N PHE A 204 -9.45 -6.30 -9.54
CA PHE A 204 -10.07 -5.92 -10.81
C PHE A 204 -10.93 -7.12 -11.16
N THR A 205 -12.25 -6.98 -11.29
CA THR A 205 -13.05 -8.18 -11.53
C THR A 205 -14.03 -7.98 -12.66
N MET A 206 -13.62 -8.45 -13.85
CA MET A 206 -14.54 -9.14 -14.77
C MET A 206 -15.37 -10.23 -14.02
N ASP A 207 -14.88 -10.70 -12.87
CA ASP A 207 -15.51 -11.70 -11.98
C ASP A 207 -16.77 -11.21 -11.25
N ASN A 208 -16.98 -9.89 -11.14
CA ASN A 208 -18.25 -9.34 -10.69
C ASN A 208 -19.32 -9.37 -11.79
N TYR A 209 -18.93 -9.59 -13.06
CA TYR A 209 -19.84 -9.46 -14.20
C TYR A 209 -20.39 -10.81 -14.69
N HIS A 210 -19.66 -11.93 -14.59
CA HIS A 210 -20.16 -13.22 -15.11
C HIS A 210 -19.77 -14.46 -14.28
N LYS A 211 -20.78 -15.27 -13.86
CA LYS A 211 -20.58 -16.51 -13.08
C LYS A 211 -19.62 -17.50 -13.76
N ALA A 212 -19.59 -17.54 -15.09
CA ALA A 212 -18.71 -18.43 -15.86
C ALA A 212 -17.21 -18.11 -15.75
N LEU A 213 -16.85 -16.91 -15.27
CA LEU A 213 -15.45 -16.52 -15.07
C LEU A 213 -14.92 -16.89 -13.67
N LYS A 214 -15.82 -17.14 -12.71
CA LYS A 214 -15.44 -17.53 -11.33
C LYS A 214 -14.52 -18.76 -11.26
N PRO A 215 -14.72 -19.83 -12.05
CA PRO A 215 -13.80 -20.98 -12.06
C PRO A 215 -12.39 -20.63 -12.56
N GLN A 216 -12.23 -19.57 -13.36
CA GLN A 216 -10.90 -19.17 -13.85
C GLN A 216 -10.01 -18.63 -12.73
N ILE A 217 -10.58 -18.03 -11.69
CA ILE A 217 -9.82 -17.55 -10.53
C ILE A 217 -9.15 -18.73 -9.83
N ILE A 218 -9.90 -19.82 -9.61
CA ILE A 218 -9.39 -21.05 -8.97
C ILE A 218 -8.22 -21.61 -9.77
N ASN A 219 -8.34 -21.66 -11.10
CA ASN A 219 -7.32 -22.25 -11.95
C ASN A 219 -6.10 -21.33 -12.17
N LYS A 220 -6.28 -20.00 -12.14
CA LYS A 220 -5.20 -19.02 -12.37
C LYS A 220 -4.50 -18.58 -11.09
N LEU A 221 -5.18 -18.66 -9.96
CA LEU A 221 -4.69 -18.31 -8.63
C LEU A 221 -5.19 -19.33 -7.59
N PRO A 222 -4.71 -20.59 -7.65
CA PRO A 222 -5.06 -21.59 -6.67
C PRO A 222 -4.54 -21.18 -5.29
N LEU A 223 -5.45 -21.03 -4.32
CA LEU A 223 -5.11 -20.63 -2.96
C LEU A 223 -5.72 -21.62 -1.95
N SER A 224 -4.90 -22.04 -1.00
CA SER A 224 -5.33 -22.72 0.21
C SER A 224 -6.00 -21.77 1.18
N LYS A 225 -6.62 -22.32 2.24
CA LYS A 225 -7.31 -21.52 3.25
C LYS A 225 -6.38 -20.51 3.91
N GLU A 226 -5.18 -20.94 4.28
CA GLU A 226 -4.20 -20.11 4.98
C GLU A 226 -3.63 -19.02 4.07
N SER A 227 -3.28 -19.36 2.82
CA SER A 227 -2.84 -18.37 1.84
C SER A 227 -3.91 -17.31 1.57
N ALA A 228 -5.17 -17.73 1.38
CA ALA A 228 -6.29 -16.81 1.16
C ALA A 228 -6.54 -15.93 2.41
N LYS A 229 -6.52 -16.51 3.61
CA LYS A 229 -6.69 -15.78 4.89
C LYS A 229 -5.59 -14.74 5.05
N ALA A 230 -4.33 -15.09 4.80
CA ALA A 230 -3.20 -14.17 4.83
C ALA A 230 -3.36 -13.03 3.81
N ILE A 231 -3.70 -13.33 2.56
CA ILE A 231 -3.92 -12.29 1.54
C ILE A 231 -5.06 -11.34 1.96
N LYS A 232 -6.18 -11.86 2.47
CA LYS A 232 -7.30 -11.03 2.96
C LYS A 232 -6.87 -10.13 4.11
N LYS A 233 -6.12 -10.65 5.08
CA LYS A 233 -5.54 -9.86 6.19
C LYS A 233 -4.65 -8.74 5.67
N GLY A 234 -3.72 -9.07 4.78
CA GLY A 234 -2.81 -8.09 4.18
C GLY A 234 -3.53 -7.01 3.39
N TRP A 235 -4.61 -7.37 2.69
CA TRP A 235 -5.43 -6.41 1.97
C TRP A 235 -6.17 -5.45 2.92
N MET A 236 -6.80 -5.97 3.96
CA MET A 236 -7.49 -5.15 4.94
C MET A 236 -6.55 -4.18 5.66
N TYR A 237 -5.35 -4.64 6.01
CA TYR A 237 -4.30 -3.79 6.56
C TYR A 237 -3.87 -2.71 5.55
N ALA A 238 -3.60 -3.09 4.30
CA ALA A 238 -3.16 -2.15 3.27
C ALA A 238 -4.20 -1.04 3.01
N MET A 239 -5.48 -1.41 2.91
CA MET A 239 -6.57 -0.45 2.67
C MET A 239 -6.80 0.51 3.84
N THR A 240 -6.51 0.07 5.06
CA THR A 240 -6.74 0.86 6.28
C THR A 240 -5.53 1.74 6.62
N HIS A 241 -4.31 1.19 6.51
CA HIS A 241 -3.10 1.83 7.03
C HIS A 241 -2.08 2.22 5.96
N LEU A 242 -2.18 1.66 4.76
CA LEU A 242 -1.23 1.94 3.66
C LEU A 242 -1.86 2.73 2.51
N LYS A 243 -3.09 3.24 2.71
CA LYS A 243 -3.79 4.09 1.76
C LYS A 243 -3.54 5.56 2.09
N PHE A 244 -3.10 6.32 1.10
CA PHE A 244 -2.71 7.72 1.22
C PHE A 244 -3.43 8.57 0.16
N TYR A 245 -3.50 9.88 0.40
CA TYR A 245 -4.09 10.84 -0.53
C TYR A 245 -3.15 12.03 -0.75
N HIS A 246 -2.88 12.37 -2.00
CA HIS A 246 -2.04 13.52 -2.36
C HIS A 246 -2.48 14.12 -3.70
N LYS A 247 -2.73 15.43 -3.72
CA LYS A 247 -3.10 16.23 -4.91
C LYS A 247 -4.23 15.61 -5.76
N GLY A 248 -5.34 15.23 -5.14
CA GLY A 248 -6.48 14.68 -5.88
C GLY A 248 -6.41 13.17 -6.17
N LEU A 249 -5.31 12.51 -5.81
CA LEU A 249 -5.08 11.10 -6.13
C LEU A 249 -4.98 10.25 -4.86
N GLU A 250 -5.57 9.05 -4.91
CA GLU A 250 -5.39 8.01 -3.90
C GLU A 250 -4.27 7.05 -4.29
N TYR A 251 -3.45 6.67 -3.33
CA TYR A 251 -2.30 5.78 -3.51
C TYR A 251 -2.31 4.69 -2.44
N ILE A 252 -1.90 3.48 -2.80
CA ILE A 252 -1.55 2.44 -1.83
C ILE A 252 -0.04 2.20 -1.93
N ILE A 253 0.68 2.34 -0.83
CA ILE A 253 2.13 2.14 -0.79
C ILE A 253 2.43 0.81 -0.12
N ILE A 254 2.94 -0.14 -0.90
CA ILE A 254 3.28 -1.48 -0.42
C ILE A 254 4.80 -1.65 -0.47
N PRO A 255 5.46 -1.92 0.66
CA PRO A 255 6.89 -2.17 0.65
C PRO A 255 7.21 -3.54 0.06
N SER A 256 8.34 -3.60 -0.64
CA SER A 256 8.98 -4.79 -1.18
C SER A 256 10.43 -4.82 -0.73
N MET A 257 10.98 -6.03 -0.54
CA MET A 257 12.38 -6.20 -0.16
C MET A 257 13.01 -7.26 -1.05
N VAL A 258 14.22 -7.00 -1.54
CA VAL A 258 15.00 -7.97 -2.33
C VAL A 258 15.40 -9.15 -1.45
N ASN A 259 15.88 -8.85 -0.25
CA ASN A 259 16.18 -9.82 0.80
C ASN A 259 15.17 -9.63 1.93
N TYR A 260 14.15 -10.48 1.99
CA TYR A 260 13.09 -10.36 2.99
C TYR A 260 13.67 -10.56 4.40
N ASN A 261 13.59 -9.53 5.23
CA ASN A 261 13.85 -9.59 6.66
C ASN A 261 12.57 -9.20 7.40
N GLU A 262 12.04 -10.14 8.19
CA GLU A 262 10.74 -9.98 8.83
C GLU A 262 10.67 -8.80 9.80
N GLU A 263 11.69 -8.64 10.66
CA GLU A 263 11.76 -7.57 11.65
C GLU A 263 11.77 -6.20 10.97
N MET A 264 12.64 -6.03 9.96
CA MET A 264 12.71 -4.80 9.18
C MET A 264 11.42 -4.52 8.42
N TYR A 265 10.79 -5.55 7.85
CA TYR A 265 9.52 -5.39 7.14
C TYR A 265 8.41 -4.96 8.10
N LYS A 266 8.37 -5.51 9.30
CA LYS A 266 7.43 -5.13 10.36
C LYS A 266 7.66 -3.70 10.84
N GLU A 267 8.90 -3.27 11.02
CA GLU A 267 9.24 -1.88 11.34
C GLU A 267 8.78 -0.92 10.23
N LEU A 268 8.99 -1.29 8.97
CA LEU A 268 8.56 -0.50 7.81
C LEU A 268 7.04 -0.39 7.70
N LEU A 269 6.29 -1.46 7.99
CA LEU A 269 4.82 -1.41 8.04
C LEU A 269 4.31 -0.53 9.18
N LYS A 270 4.93 -0.60 10.37
CA LYS A 270 4.62 0.29 11.50
C LYS A 270 4.92 1.75 11.16
N PHE A 271 6.01 1.97 10.45
CA PHE A 271 6.39 3.29 9.94
C PHE A 271 5.30 3.86 9.01
N LEU A 272 4.91 3.11 7.98
CA LEU A 272 3.88 3.54 7.02
C LEU A 272 2.52 3.79 7.69
N LYS A 273 2.10 2.92 8.65
CA LYS A 273 0.88 3.12 9.45
C LYS A 273 0.92 4.48 10.18
N LYS A 274 2.01 4.77 10.92
CA LYS A 274 2.18 6.05 11.65
C LYS A 274 2.19 7.27 10.74
N SER A 275 2.69 7.15 9.51
CA SER A 275 2.67 8.25 8.55
C SER A 275 1.26 8.58 8.04
N GLY A 276 0.33 7.62 8.11
CA GLY A 276 -1.09 7.78 7.76
C GLY A 276 -1.96 8.35 8.88
N ASP A 277 -1.63 8.06 10.15
CA ASP A 277 -2.49 8.37 11.32
C ASP A 277 -2.49 9.84 11.77
N LYS A 278 -1.66 10.73 11.20
CA LYS A 278 -1.56 12.15 11.61
C LYS A 278 -2.26 13.13 10.65
N GLU A 279 -3.51 13.45 11.03
CA GLU A 279 -4.28 14.70 10.83
C GLU A 279 -5.09 14.98 9.53
N SER A 280 -6.12 15.80 9.77
CA SER A 280 -7.26 16.20 8.95
C SER A 280 -6.98 16.52 7.47
N LEU A 281 -8.05 16.41 6.66
CA LEU A 281 -8.11 16.68 5.22
C LEU A 281 -7.34 17.92 4.74
N ALA A 282 -7.18 18.95 5.58
CA ALA A 282 -6.51 20.22 5.26
C ALA A 282 -4.96 20.19 5.30
N SER A 283 -4.33 19.20 5.95
CA SER A 283 -2.85 19.12 6.06
C SER A 283 -2.16 18.25 5.00
N ARG A 284 -2.95 17.71 4.05
CA ARG A 284 -2.57 16.67 3.08
C ARG A 284 -1.71 17.15 1.90
N GLU A 285 -1.58 18.46 1.68
CA GLU A 285 -1.07 18.95 0.39
C GLU A 285 0.46 18.99 0.25
N ASP A 286 1.26 18.94 1.32
CA ASP A 286 2.72 19.14 1.18
C ASP A 286 3.63 18.39 2.16
N SER A 287 3.04 17.57 3.04
CA SER A 287 3.76 16.99 4.19
C SER A 287 4.15 15.52 4.03
N PHE A 288 3.47 14.74 3.18
CA PHE A 288 3.70 13.29 3.10
C PHE A 288 5.10 12.93 2.57
N ILE A 289 5.46 13.36 1.35
CA ILE A 289 6.77 13.04 0.77
C ILE A 289 7.90 13.59 1.63
N ARG A 290 7.75 14.80 2.18
CA ARG A 290 8.76 15.39 3.07
C ARG A 290 8.90 14.61 4.40
N ARG A 291 7.80 14.13 4.99
CA ARG A 291 7.81 13.27 6.18
C ARG A 291 8.40 11.90 5.87
N LEU A 292 7.97 11.29 4.77
CA LEU A 292 8.49 10.03 4.27
C LEU A 292 10.01 10.13 4.04
N SER A 293 10.48 11.16 3.34
CA SER A 293 11.92 11.41 3.12
C SER A 293 12.68 11.62 4.42
N LYS A 294 12.19 12.47 5.33
CA LYS A 294 12.86 12.74 6.62
C LYS A 294 12.96 11.50 7.51
N GLN A 295 11.93 10.66 7.51
CA GLN A 295 11.89 9.46 8.35
C GLN A 295 12.55 8.24 7.67
N ILE A 296 12.64 8.20 6.33
CA ILE A 296 13.51 7.26 5.61
C ILE A 296 14.99 7.57 5.90
N GLU A 297 15.37 8.85 6.02
CA GLU A 297 16.73 9.23 6.44
C GLU A 297 17.07 8.71 7.86
N GLU A 298 16.07 8.58 8.75
CA GLU A 298 16.19 7.97 10.08
C GLU A 298 16.21 6.43 10.05
N PHE A 299 15.70 5.81 8.97
CA PHE A 299 15.62 4.36 8.78
C PHE A 299 16.97 3.81 8.29
N ASN A 300 17.90 3.55 9.22
CA ASN A 300 19.20 2.86 9.04
C ASN A 300 19.74 2.84 7.60
N GLN A 301 20.58 3.83 7.25
CA GLN A 301 21.07 4.10 5.89
C GLN A 301 21.72 2.89 5.18
N ASP A 302 22.35 1.97 5.91
CA ASP A 302 23.01 0.78 5.35
C ASP A 302 22.02 -0.30 4.86
N LYS A 303 20.74 -0.23 5.29
CA LYS A 303 19.69 -1.22 5.00
C LYS A 303 18.73 -0.80 3.88
N ILE A 304 18.71 0.50 3.55
CA ILE A 304 17.82 1.12 2.54
C ILE A 304 18.02 0.50 1.15
N ASN A 305 19.24 0.09 0.81
CA ASN A 305 19.59 -0.45 -0.51
C ASN A 305 18.90 -1.78 -0.87
N SER A 306 18.18 -2.41 0.08
CA SER A 306 17.46 -3.67 -0.12
C SER A 306 15.93 -3.51 -0.19
N ILE A 307 15.42 -2.29 0.02
CA ILE A 307 13.99 -1.98 0.16
C ILE A 307 13.52 -1.18 -1.05
N SER A 308 12.46 -1.64 -1.70
CA SER A 308 11.72 -0.87 -2.71
C SER A 308 10.30 -0.56 -2.21
N LEU A 309 9.76 0.57 -2.62
CA LEU A 309 8.37 0.93 -2.32
C LEU A 309 7.56 0.89 -3.62
N ASP A 310 6.59 -0.02 -3.67
CA ASP A 310 5.63 -0.04 -4.76
C ASP A 310 4.51 0.94 -4.46
N ILE A 311 4.38 1.96 -5.31
CA ILE A 311 3.26 2.90 -5.23
C ILE A 311 2.23 2.47 -6.27
N LEU A 312 1.05 2.07 -5.80
CA LEU A 312 -0.10 1.73 -6.62
C LEU A 312 -1.02 2.96 -6.69
N PHE A 313 -1.27 3.48 -7.88
CA PHE A 313 -2.25 4.54 -8.09
C PHE A 313 -3.63 3.90 -8.17
N THR A 314 -4.54 4.31 -7.29
CA THR A 314 -5.83 3.62 -7.13
C THR A 314 -7.01 4.57 -7.14
N GLU A 315 -8.16 4.08 -7.57
CA GLU A 315 -9.48 4.64 -7.25
C GLU A 315 -10.24 3.60 -6.44
N VAL A 316 -10.64 3.97 -5.21
CA VAL A 316 -11.43 3.11 -4.34
C VAL A 316 -12.89 3.51 -4.44
N ASN A 317 -13.72 2.63 -4.99
CA ASN A 317 -15.16 2.82 -4.93
C ASN A 317 -15.65 2.53 -3.51
N LEU A 318 -16.04 3.57 -2.78
CA LEU A 318 -16.48 3.46 -1.38
C LEU A 318 -17.76 2.63 -1.20
N THR A 319 -18.58 2.52 -2.26
CA THR A 319 -19.88 1.82 -2.21
C THR A 319 -19.73 0.30 -2.32
N ASN A 320 -18.85 -0.18 -3.20
CA ASN A 320 -18.67 -1.61 -3.44
C ASN A 320 -17.28 -2.14 -3.02
N LEU A 321 -16.42 -1.26 -2.50
CA LEU A 321 -15.03 -1.52 -2.09
C LEU A 321 -14.16 -2.11 -3.21
N SER A 322 -14.56 -1.94 -4.48
CA SER A 322 -13.73 -2.30 -5.62
C SER A 322 -12.60 -1.29 -5.75
N VAL A 323 -11.39 -1.78 -5.99
CA VAL A 323 -10.23 -0.92 -6.23
C VAL A 323 -9.84 -1.05 -7.69
N LYS A 324 -9.71 0.10 -8.35
CA LYS A 324 -9.16 0.20 -9.70
C LYS A 324 -7.71 0.66 -9.58
N ILE A 325 -6.75 -0.21 -9.88
CA ILE A 325 -5.32 0.15 -9.89
C ILE A 325 -4.99 0.70 -11.29
N PHE A 326 -4.86 2.02 -11.44
CA PHE A 326 -4.61 2.65 -12.74
C PHE A 326 -3.24 2.31 -13.31
N ALA A 327 -2.23 2.33 -12.45
CA ALA A 327 -0.84 2.13 -12.78
C ALA A 327 -0.06 1.89 -11.48
N THR A 328 1.10 1.28 -11.58
CA THR A 328 2.13 1.38 -10.55
C THR A 328 3.06 2.57 -10.87
N LEU A 329 3.82 3.08 -9.90
CA LEU A 329 4.91 4.03 -10.21
C LEU A 329 5.91 3.42 -11.21
N GLU A 330 6.12 2.11 -11.10
CA GLU A 330 6.84 1.29 -12.05
C GLU A 330 6.05 1.00 -13.35
N ASP A 331 4.91 1.63 -13.62
CA ASP A 331 4.24 1.66 -14.93
C ASP A 331 4.31 3.07 -15.55
N VAL A 332 4.38 4.10 -14.70
CA VAL A 332 4.48 5.53 -15.10
C VAL A 332 5.94 5.97 -15.34
N LEU A 333 6.88 5.59 -14.46
CA LEU A 333 8.32 5.86 -14.58
C LEU A 333 9.21 4.75 -15.22
N PRO A 334 8.78 3.50 -15.44
CA PRO A 334 9.66 2.37 -15.74
C PRO A 334 10.26 2.44 -17.12
N SER A 335 9.58 2.98 -18.13
CA SER A 335 10.10 3.01 -19.49
C SER A 335 11.36 3.86 -19.51
N ARG A 336 11.33 5.00 -18.81
CA ARG A 336 12.46 5.90 -18.75
C ARG A 336 13.57 5.41 -17.84
N ILE A 337 13.27 4.97 -16.62
CA ILE A 337 14.30 4.45 -15.70
C ILE A 337 14.91 3.15 -16.25
N ARG A 338 14.12 2.25 -16.84
CA ARG A 338 14.65 1.02 -17.46
C ARG A 338 15.51 1.33 -18.68
N ASN A 339 15.10 2.25 -19.54
CA ASN A 339 15.90 2.66 -20.70
C ASN A 339 17.19 3.34 -20.26
N LEU A 340 17.11 4.19 -19.22
CA LEU A 340 18.25 4.82 -18.59
C LEU A 340 19.22 3.78 -18.03
N VAL A 341 18.75 2.85 -17.20
CA VAL A 341 19.57 1.81 -16.57
C VAL A 341 20.19 0.88 -17.62
N ARG A 342 19.44 0.48 -18.66
CA ARG A 342 19.98 -0.31 -19.78
C ARG A 342 21.07 0.46 -20.52
N SER A 343 20.82 1.71 -20.87
CA SER A 343 21.80 2.55 -21.57
C SER A 343 23.06 2.77 -20.71
N MET A 344 22.90 2.95 -19.40
CA MET A 344 24.02 3.00 -18.45
C MET A 344 24.80 1.67 -18.39
N GLN A 345 24.13 0.51 -18.40
CA GLN A 345 24.79 -0.79 -18.41
C GLN A 345 25.54 -1.05 -19.72
N ASP A 346 24.88 -0.85 -20.87
CA ASP A 346 25.43 -1.08 -22.21
C ASP A 346 26.66 -0.22 -22.46
N MET A 347 26.62 1.04 -22.00
CA MET A 347 27.72 1.98 -22.16
C MET A 347 28.69 1.99 -20.97
N LYS A 348 28.54 1.07 -20.00
CA LYS A 348 29.26 1.00 -18.72
C LYS A 348 29.44 2.39 -18.07
N ILE A 349 28.34 3.09 -17.83
CA ILE A 349 28.26 4.37 -17.12
C ILE A 349 27.65 4.12 -15.75
N SER A 350 28.14 4.83 -14.73
CA SER A 350 27.65 4.72 -13.36
C SER A 350 27.42 6.11 -12.75
N ASP A 351 26.35 6.24 -11.99
CA ASP A 351 26.08 7.39 -11.10
C ASP A 351 26.47 7.09 -9.64
N ASN A 352 27.17 5.96 -9.37
CA ASN A 352 27.54 5.55 -8.03
C ASN A 352 28.44 6.57 -7.32
N ASN A 353 28.14 6.80 -6.04
CA ASN A 353 28.91 7.70 -5.19
C ASN A 353 30.28 7.12 -4.80
N PHE A 354 30.43 5.79 -4.78
CA PHE A 354 31.68 5.12 -4.41
C PHE A 354 32.41 4.56 -5.63
N ILE A 355 33.73 4.70 -5.66
CA ILE A 355 34.58 4.02 -6.66
C ILE A 355 34.66 2.55 -6.25
N ASP A 356 33.85 1.71 -6.88
CA ASP A 356 34.01 0.27 -6.75
C ASP A 356 35.23 -0.18 -7.59
N LYS A 357 36.29 -0.62 -6.92
CA LYS A 357 37.52 -1.10 -7.56
C LYS A 357 37.31 -2.36 -8.42
N SER A 358 36.15 -3.03 -8.29
CA SER A 358 35.76 -4.16 -9.14
C SER A 358 35.26 -3.74 -10.54
N LEU A 359 34.90 -2.46 -10.73
CA LEU A 359 34.32 -1.93 -11.97
C LEU A 359 35.34 -1.12 -12.81
N LYS A 360 36.49 -1.72 -13.14
CA LYS A 360 37.64 -1.03 -13.79
C LYS A 360 37.37 -0.35 -15.14
N ASP A 361 36.21 -0.60 -15.77
CA ASP A 361 35.85 -0.09 -17.10
C ASP A 361 34.68 0.92 -17.10
N TYR A 362 34.15 1.27 -15.93
CA TYR A 362 33.01 2.17 -15.82
C TYR A 362 33.42 3.64 -15.83
N ILE A 363 32.62 4.46 -16.51
CA ILE A 363 32.73 5.92 -16.49
C ILE A 363 31.76 6.46 -15.44
N TYR A 364 32.25 7.31 -14.54
CA TYR A 364 31.42 7.86 -13.47
C TYR A 364 30.90 9.25 -13.84
N LEU A 365 29.57 9.43 -13.84
CA LEU A 365 28.95 10.73 -14.12
C LEU A 365 29.39 11.81 -13.14
N LYS A 366 29.70 11.44 -11.89
CA LYS A 366 30.20 12.38 -10.88
C LYS A 366 31.50 13.09 -11.29
N ASP A 367 32.33 12.48 -12.15
CA ASP A 367 33.59 13.08 -12.59
C ASP A 367 33.35 14.34 -13.45
N TYR A 368 32.16 14.45 -14.04
CA TYR A 368 31.76 15.53 -14.95
C TYR A 368 30.65 16.41 -14.37
N PHE A 369 29.73 15.79 -13.63
CA PHE A 369 28.56 16.45 -13.06
C PHE A 369 28.72 16.78 -11.58
N GLY A 370 29.60 16.10 -10.85
CA GLY A 370 29.83 16.23 -9.40
C GLY A 370 30.96 17.18 -9.03
N THR A 371 31.12 18.31 -9.74
CA THR A 371 32.25 19.22 -9.57
C THR A 371 32.28 19.93 -8.22
N THR A 372 31.11 20.40 -7.77
CA THR A 372 30.95 21.08 -6.48
C THR A 372 31.03 20.08 -5.35
N GLU A 373 30.46 18.89 -5.55
CA GLU A 373 30.56 17.79 -4.61
C GLU A 373 32.01 17.37 -4.38
N SER A 374 32.75 17.12 -5.46
CA SER A 374 34.17 16.73 -5.40
C SER A 374 35.03 17.82 -4.76
N PHE A 375 34.74 19.10 -5.04
CA PHE A 375 35.41 20.23 -4.42
C PHE A 375 35.13 20.31 -2.91
N SER A 376 33.86 20.23 -2.50
CA SER A 376 33.45 20.27 -1.09
C SER A 376 34.08 19.12 -0.31
N GLN A 377 34.08 17.91 -0.86
CA GLN A 377 34.70 16.74 -0.24
C GLN A 377 36.23 16.89 -0.11
N ALA A 378 36.90 17.37 -1.16
CA ALA A 378 38.34 17.58 -1.13
C ALA A 378 38.75 18.67 -0.12
N THR A 379 37.99 19.77 -0.05
CA THR A 379 38.33 20.93 0.80
C THR A 379 37.68 20.88 2.19
N LYS A 380 36.79 19.92 2.46
CA LYS A 380 35.93 19.84 3.65
C LYS A 380 35.05 21.07 3.87
N SER A 381 34.67 21.78 2.80
CA SER A 381 33.80 22.96 2.89
C SER A 381 32.33 22.56 3.05
N LYS A 382 31.78 22.78 4.25
CA LYS A 382 30.37 22.54 4.59
C LYS A 382 29.40 23.61 4.05
N GLU A 383 29.93 24.78 3.65
CA GLU A 383 29.10 25.90 3.16
C GLU A 383 28.52 25.62 1.76
N LEU A 384 28.96 24.56 1.10
CA LEU A 384 28.56 24.20 -0.26
C LEU A 384 27.46 23.14 -0.33
N ASP A 385 26.96 22.64 0.81
CA ASP A 385 25.99 21.54 0.86
C ASP A 385 24.73 21.82 0.02
N ASN A 386 24.23 23.05 0.02
CA ASN A 386 23.08 23.44 -0.80
C ASN A 386 23.39 23.41 -2.30
N LYS A 387 24.60 23.82 -2.71
CA LYS A 387 25.04 23.75 -4.10
C LYS A 387 25.28 22.32 -4.55
N VAL A 388 25.81 21.46 -3.68
CA VAL A 388 25.94 20.02 -3.93
C VAL A 388 24.56 19.37 -4.15
N LYS A 389 23.57 19.70 -3.31
CA LYS A 389 22.19 19.23 -3.49
C LYS A 389 21.59 19.71 -4.82
N GLN A 390 21.80 20.97 -5.19
CA GLN A 390 21.35 21.50 -6.48
C GLN A 390 22.01 20.77 -7.66
N GLU A 391 23.32 20.54 -7.60
CA GLU A 391 24.08 19.80 -8.62
C GLU A 391 23.52 18.38 -8.83
N ARG A 392 23.23 17.66 -7.74
CA ARG A 392 22.61 16.33 -7.79
C ARG A 392 21.18 16.35 -8.35
N ILE A 393 20.37 17.34 -7.95
CA ILE A 393 19.00 17.50 -8.47
C ILE A 393 19.03 17.79 -9.97
N THR A 394 19.95 18.64 -10.43
CA THR A 394 20.12 18.93 -11.86
C THR A 394 20.50 17.67 -12.64
N LEU A 395 21.45 16.87 -12.14
CA LEU A 395 21.79 15.60 -12.78
C LEU A 395 20.58 14.66 -12.85
N ALA A 396 19.86 14.48 -11.74
CA ALA A 396 18.66 13.63 -11.72
C ALA A 396 17.59 14.09 -12.73
N LYS A 397 17.36 15.42 -12.83
CA LYS A 397 16.45 15.99 -13.83
C LYS A 397 16.89 15.72 -15.26
N ILE A 398 18.20 15.76 -15.55
CA ILE A 398 18.76 15.44 -16.86
C ILE A 398 18.55 13.96 -17.18
N LEU A 399 18.88 13.05 -16.24
CA LEU A 399 18.77 11.60 -16.45
C LEU A 399 17.31 11.14 -16.63
N LEU A 400 16.39 11.74 -15.88
CA LEU A 400 14.95 11.52 -16.02
C LEU A 400 14.33 12.40 -17.13
N GLY A 401 15.17 13.17 -17.82
CA GLY A 401 14.90 14.19 -18.84
C GLY A 401 13.65 15.03 -18.63
N TYR A 402 13.55 15.57 -17.42
CA TYR A 402 12.83 16.79 -17.09
C TYR A 402 13.61 18.04 -17.49
N GLU A 403 14.91 17.91 -17.72
CA GLU A 403 15.80 19.00 -18.10
C GLU A 403 16.76 18.53 -19.20
N LYS A 404 17.19 19.45 -20.07
CA LYS A 404 18.20 19.18 -21.09
C LYS A 404 19.43 20.02 -20.83
N ILE A 405 20.60 19.42 -20.93
CA ILE A 405 21.86 20.13 -20.86
C ILE A 405 22.19 20.79 -22.20
N LYS A 406 22.65 22.04 -22.16
CA LYS A 406 23.20 22.71 -23.34
C LYS A 406 24.51 22.06 -23.74
N TYR A 407 24.71 21.85 -25.04
CA TYR A 407 25.95 21.26 -25.54
C TYR A 407 27.20 22.03 -25.06
N GLU A 408 27.15 23.36 -25.08
CA GLU A 408 28.23 24.23 -24.60
C GLU A 408 28.52 24.07 -23.10
N GLU A 409 27.51 23.76 -22.28
CA GLU A 409 27.70 23.49 -20.86
C GLU A 409 28.34 22.12 -20.63
N LEU A 410 27.94 21.11 -21.40
CA LEU A 410 28.56 19.78 -21.37
C LEU A 410 30.05 19.86 -21.74
N LEU A 411 30.40 20.62 -22.78
CA LEU A 411 31.81 20.83 -23.17
C LEU A 411 32.64 21.49 -22.06
N LYS A 412 32.07 22.47 -21.33
CA LYS A 412 32.76 23.07 -20.17
C LYS A 412 33.04 22.06 -19.07
N ARG A 413 32.13 21.10 -18.84
CA ARG A 413 32.33 20.01 -17.87
C ARG A 413 33.43 19.05 -18.32
N PHE A 414 33.51 18.73 -19.61
CA PHE A 414 34.60 17.94 -20.18
C PHE A 414 35.95 18.65 -20.02
N GLU A 415 36.00 19.93 -20.34
CA GLU A 415 37.20 20.75 -20.17
C GLU A 415 37.65 20.78 -18.69
N HIS A 416 36.73 20.99 -17.76
CA HIS A 416 37.04 20.98 -16.33
C HIS A 416 37.64 19.64 -15.87
N HIS A 417 37.08 18.52 -16.32
CA HIS A 417 37.61 17.18 -16.01
C HIS A 417 38.99 16.91 -16.63
N ARG A 418 39.25 17.41 -17.84
CA ARG A 418 40.58 17.33 -18.48
C ARG A 418 41.64 18.11 -17.73
N GLU A 419 41.28 19.30 -17.25
CA GLU A 419 42.24 20.24 -16.64
C GLU A 419 42.48 19.97 -15.15
N THR A 420 41.50 19.42 -14.42
CA THR A 420 41.56 19.35 -12.94
C THR A 420 41.40 17.95 -12.38
N HIS A 421 42.07 17.67 -11.26
CA HIS A 421 41.75 16.54 -10.40
C HIS A 421 41.69 16.97 -8.94
N TYR A 422 40.94 16.21 -8.15
CA TYR A 422 40.75 16.45 -6.74
C TYR A 422 41.66 15.51 -5.94
N ASN A 423 42.54 16.08 -5.12
CA ASN A 423 43.39 15.32 -4.23
C ASN A 423 42.76 15.31 -2.83
N PHE A 424 42.04 14.22 -2.51
CA PHE A 424 41.35 14.07 -1.24
C PHE A 424 42.30 13.87 -0.04
N LYS A 425 43.54 13.42 -0.28
CA LYS A 425 44.55 13.26 0.78
C LYS A 425 45.14 14.61 1.16
N ASP A 426 45.55 15.38 0.17
CA ASP A 426 46.21 16.69 0.35
C ASP A 426 45.22 17.86 0.40
N LYS A 427 43.92 17.55 0.34
CA LYS A 427 42.78 18.47 0.48
C LYS A 427 42.82 19.67 -0.46
N LYS A 428 43.24 19.44 -1.71
CA LYS A 428 43.43 20.51 -2.70
C LYS A 428 42.97 20.09 -4.09
N VAL A 429 42.66 21.09 -4.90
CA VAL A 429 42.39 20.93 -6.33
C VAL A 429 43.69 21.16 -7.08
N GLU A 430 44.04 20.25 -7.96
CA GLU A 430 45.29 20.28 -8.71
C GLU A 430 45.02 20.23 -10.21
N LYS A 431 45.95 20.79 -10.99
CA LYS A 431 45.95 20.60 -12.45
C LYS A 431 46.35 19.16 -12.77
N ARG A 432 45.68 18.51 -13.73
CA ARG A 432 46.07 17.18 -14.23
C ARG A 432 47.33 17.27 -15.09
N LEU A 433 48.48 17.31 -14.42
CA LEU A 433 49.79 17.31 -15.04
C LEU A 433 50.49 15.97 -14.83
N ILE A 434 51.35 15.60 -15.77
CA ILE A 434 52.27 14.46 -15.68
C ILE A 434 53.67 14.93 -16.03
N ASP A 435 54.69 14.22 -15.56
CA ASP A 435 56.07 14.49 -15.97
C ASP A 435 56.23 14.05 -17.43
N SER A 436 56.81 14.93 -18.26
CA SER A 436 57.10 14.60 -19.66
C SER A 436 58.18 13.54 -19.73
N LYS A 437 58.02 12.57 -20.63
CA LYS A 437 58.99 11.49 -20.83
C LYS A 437 60.33 11.97 -21.40
N ASN A 438 60.37 13.18 -21.98
CA ASN A 438 61.49 13.64 -22.81
C ASN A 438 62.12 14.98 -22.38
N ASN A 439 61.61 15.65 -21.34
CA ASN A 439 62.18 16.90 -20.78
C ASN A 439 61.58 17.10 -19.38
N ASP A 440 62.28 17.70 -18.42
CA ASP A 440 61.83 17.96 -17.03
C ASP A 440 60.63 18.94 -16.90
N ALA A 441 59.79 19.06 -17.93
CA ALA A 441 58.60 19.89 -17.98
C ALA A 441 57.33 19.06 -17.68
N LYS A 442 56.41 19.63 -16.90
CA LYS A 442 55.09 19.06 -16.66
C LYS A 442 54.17 19.32 -17.85
N VAL A 443 53.59 18.26 -18.41
CA VAL A 443 52.64 18.33 -19.55
C VAL A 443 51.25 17.97 -19.07
N LYS A 444 50.21 18.53 -19.70
CA LYS A 444 48.82 18.18 -19.39
C LYS A 444 48.55 16.72 -19.74
N LYS A 445 47.97 15.97 -18.81
CA LYS A 445 47.72 14.52 -18.97
C LYS A 445 46.90 14.18 -20.21
N TRP A 446 45.96 15.06 -20.57
CA TRP A 446 45.10 14.85 -21.75
C TRP A 446 45.82 15.11 -23.08
N LEU A 447 46.94 15.84 -23.10
CA LEU A 447 47.76 16.00 -24.31
C LEU A 447 48.61 14.74 -24.59
N GLU A 448 49.10 14.08 -23.54
CA GLU A 448 49.87 12.83 -23.67
C GLU A 448 48.97 11.61 -23.90
N TYR A 449 47.79 11.59 -23.26
CA TYR A 449 46.82 10.49 -23.35
C TYR A 449 45.46 10.94 -23.87
N PRO A 450 45.38 11.57 -25.06
CA PRO A 450 44.14 12.17 -25.57
C PRO A 450 43.02 11.14 -25.71
N ASN A 451 43.34 9.95 -26.22
CA ASN A 451 42.37 8.89 -26.45
C ASN A 451 41.65 8.43 -25.15
N ASN A 452 42.31 8.52 -23.99
CA ASN A 452 41.67 8.14 -22.73
C ASN A 452 40.55 9.11 -22.33
N PHE A 453 40.69 10.39 -22.66
CA PHE A 453 39.66 11.40 -22.37
C PHE A 453 38.59 11.41 -23.45
N SER A 454 38.99 11.43 -24.73
CA SER A 454 38.05 11.43 -25.86
C SER A 454 37.11 10.21 -25.83
N ASN A 455 37.62 9.00 -25.59
CA ASN A 455 36.77 7.81 -25.51
C ASN A 455 35.75 7.86 -24.37
N GLN A 456 36.07 8.52 -23.25
CA GLN A 456 35.14 8.66 -22.13
C GLN A 456 34.10 9.74 -22.41
N GLU A 457 34.54 10.87 -22.95
CA GLU A 457 33.68 11.99 -23.37
C GLU A 457 32.67 11.55 -24.44
N ASP A 458 33.13 10.81 -25.46
CA ASP A 458 32.27 10.29 -26.53
C ASP A 458 31.20 9.32 -26.01
N ARG A 459 31.55 8.45 -25.05
CA ARG A 459 30.58 7.55 -24.40
C ARG A 459 29.53 8.31 -23.60
N ILE A 460 29.93 9.35 -22.86
CA ILE A 460 28.97 10.21 -22.15
C ILE A 460 28.08 10.96 -23.14
N LEU A 461 28.66 11.47 -24.22
CA LEU A 461 27.94 12.18 -25.26
C LEU A 461 26.90 11.28 -25.94
N GLN A 462 27.29 10.06 -26.28
CA GLN A 462 26.41 9.05 -26.85
C GLN A 462 25.29 8.69 -25.88
N PHE A 463 25.62 8.43 -24.61
CA PHE A 463 24.64 8.16 -23.56
C PHE A 463 23.61 9.28 -23.40
N LEU A 464 24.07 10.53 -23.29
CA LEU A 464 23.18 11.68 -23.12
C LEU A 464 22.33 11.93 -24.38
N ASN A 465 22.84 11.60 -25.58
CA ASN A 465 22.05 11.63 -26.81
C ASN A 465 20.96 10.54 -26.82
N ASP A 466 21.29 9.32 -26.40
CA ASP A 466 20.38 8.18 -26.38
C ASP A 466 19.20 8.39 -25.43
N ILE A 467 19.42 9.07 -24.29
CA ILE A 467 18.35 9.44 -23.36
C ILE A 467 17.67 10.80 -23.69
N ASN A 468 18.03 11.41 -24.84
CA ASN A 468 17.54 12.71 -25.30
C ASN A 468 17.76 13.86 -24.30
N ALA A 469 18.89 13.83 -23.59
CA ALA A 469 19.27 14.80 -22.56
C ALA A 469 19.99 16.05 -23.11
N ILE A 470 20.43 16.05 -24.37
CA ILE A 470 21.12 17.21 -24.97
C ILE A 470 20.11 18.14 -25.66
N GLN A 471 20.18 19.44 -25.37
CA GLN A 471 19.42 20.46 -26.09
C GLN A 471 20.01 20.63 -27.49
N LYS A 472 19.32 20.11 -28.51
CA LYS A 472 19.67 20.36 -29.91
C LYS A 472 19.40 21.84 -30.22
N LYS A 473 20.34 22.54 -30.86
CA LYS A 473 20.06 23.89 -31.40
C LYS A 473 18.91 23.73 -32.41
N GLU A 474 17.80 24.43 -32.19
CA GLU A 474 16.82 24.62 -33.25
C GLU A 474 17.56 25.35 -34.37
N ASN A 475 17.71 24.69 -35.52
CA ASN A 475 18.13 25.37 -36.73
C ASN A 475 16.98 26.32 -37.09
N ASN A 476 17.08 27.57 -36.67
CA ASN A 476 16.29 28.65 -37.23
C ASN A 476 16.54 28.65 -38.73
N LYS A 477 15.55 28.19 -39.49
CA LYS A 477 15.43 28.48 -40.93
C LYS A 477 14.81 29.86 -41.10
#